data_AF-A0A1D6H0K7-F1
#
_entry.id   AF-A0A1D6H0K7-F1
#
_cell.length_a   1.000
_cell.length_b   1.000
_cell.length_c   1.000
_cell.angle_alpha   90.00
_cell.angle_beta   90.00
_cell.angle_gamma   90.00
#
_symmetry.space_group_name_H-M   'P 1'
#
loop_
_entity.id
_entity.type
_entity.pdbx_description
1 polymer ?
#
loop_
_entity_poly.entity_id
_entity_poly.type
_entity_poly.pdbx_seq_one_letter_code
_entity_poly.pdbx_strand_id
1 'polypeptide(L)'
;MLLFSTVGFSNELRDDAGIGRLWTLMSRTKTVGPVQDIVATVVNERDLLFVLHLDGHLRIWDNHMKLLNYNVHSNDIEGHPSRLWVGKADDDQELISLAILHQNTVVQGCDYVAVYGFGFSAAERFMFSSEPSISTIPLLEGKLADLKIATYKLWILKEFGSMLYEILQYDIDTETAKCCSEKVCCYVLQEDAISEQLFQSSDNALDDLVWTADSMFSSLKEQAFTLISSMFLRRLLQPGVNHCSALRETLLEHKRFLSDSEFQSLTANGLRKEILSIIEQEGSSQTASATAYHWKQFSARYLHNWCWHNKPYGLFLDTTNEVFGLVRKGSFSLFRCLEGLEMLIYGYDHGVNLLDDVSDFELLNEVLRCMGNIHHLLGRSSTAAYYESLISSIISSDEIVSHIVKILETGFSHQSSSSLSTLLGMDTYVERRQAAHKSQRKFSVEMLRSFHTLQSRSASWSAVFDVIEKFMKCLNTNMNVQSYGSKRVCNVNSVLLVQATSQVARTMFECAFDLFLFLSYLVGVGGQVRYNF
;
A
#
# COMPACT_ATOMS: atom_id res chain seq x y z
N MET A 1 2.33 46.17 44.71
CA MET A 1 3.52 45.30 44.69
C MET A 1 3.15 43.99 45.37
N LEU A 2 2.69 43.01 44.60
CA LEU A 2 2.55 41.62 45.03
C LEU A 2 3.06 40.77 43.87
N LEU A 3 4.30 40.30 44.01
CA LEU A 3 4.97 39.35 43.15
C LEU A 3 4.38 37.97 43.44
N PHE A 4 3.49 37.50 42.56
CA PHE A 4 3.27 36.07 42.37
C PHE A 4 3.99 35.68 41.07
N SER A 5 5.29 35.41 41.16
CA SER A 5 5.98 34.63 40.13
C SER A 5 5.57 33.17 40.35
N THR A 6 4.46 32.75 39.76
CA THR A 6 4.08 31.34 39.75
C THR A 6 5.08 30.56 38.90
N VAL A 7 5.83 29.67 39.54
CA VAL A 7 6.70 28.69 38.89
C VAL A 7 5.84 27.88 37.90
N GLY A 8 6.05 28.07 36.60
CA GLY A 8 5.38 27.28 35.55
C GLY A 8 4.90 28.07 34.32
N PHE A 9 4.58 29.37 34.45
CA PHE A 9 4.12 30.20 33.32
C PHE A 9 4.84 31.54 33.30
N SER A 10 5.50 31.86 32.19
CA SER A 10 6.29 33.07 32.03
C SER A 10 5.49 34.25 31.45
N ASN A 11 4.63 34.01 30.45
CA ASN A 11 3.89 35.05 29.73
C ASN A 11 2.47 34.60 29.35
N GLU A 12 1.55 35.57 29.28
CA GLU A 12 0.19 35.40 28.72
C GLU A 12 0.14 36.10 27.35
N LEU A 13 -0.06 35.34 26.27
CA LEU A 13 -0.29 35.89 24.93
C LEU A 13 -1.77 36.29 24.81
N ARG A 14 -2.03 37.59 24.69
CA ARG A 14 -3.40 38.13 24.61
C ARG A 14 -3.77 38.49 23.18
N ASP A 15 -4.84 37.87 22.72
CA ASP A 15 -5.41 38.06 21.39
C ASP A 15 -6.20 39.38 21.19
N ASP A 16 -6.41 40.12 22.28
CA ASP A 16 -7.18 41.35 22.30
C ASP A 16 -6.52 42.47 21.49
N ALA A 17 -7.33 43.27 20.80
CA ALA A 17 -6.90 44.56 20.30
C ALA A 17 -6.49 45.43 21.51
N GLY A 18 -5.20 45.74 21.62
CA GLY A 18 -4.69 46.67 22.61
C GLY A 18 -5.51 47.97 22.57
N ILE A 19 -5.95 48.41 23.76
CA ILE A 19 -6.75 49.63 24.01
C ILE A 19 -8.28 49.46 23.86
N GLY A 20 -8.86 48.39 24.43
CA GLY A 20 -10.31 48.28 24.67
C GLY A 20 -10.79 48.85 26.02
N ARG A 21 -9.88 49.21 26.93
CA ARG A 21 -10.21 49.52 28.34
C ARG A 21 -10.86 50.89 28.60
N LEU A 22 -11.04 51.73 27.57
CA LEU A 22 -11.66 53.06 27.72
C LEU A 22 -13.00 53.21 26.96
N TRP A 23 -13.47 52.18 26.25
CA TRP A 23 -14.66 52.26 25.38
C TRP A 23 -15.68 51.13 25.61
N THR A 24 -15.82 50.66 26.84
CA THR A 24 -16.69 49.53 27.25
C THR A 24 -18.21 49.79 27.13
N LEU A 25 -18.65 50.84 26.46
CA LEU A 25 -20.09 51.17 26.35
C LEU A 25 -20.67 51.12 24.93
N MET A 26 -19.87 51.04 23.85
CA MET A 26 -20.45 51.03 22.48
C MET A 26 -19.79 50.12 21.43
N SER A 27 -18.81 49.28 21.75
CA SER A 27 -18.40 48.21 20.82
C SER A 27 -18.65 46.84 21.44
N ARG A 28 -19.51 46.05 20.80
CA ARG A 28 -19.41 44.59 20.89
C ARG A 28 -18.07 44.24 20.26
N THR A 29 -16.99 44.29 21.02
CA THR A 29 -15.70 43.73 20.58
C THR A 29 -15.97 42.28 20.20
N LYS A 30 -15.77 41.94 18.92
CA LYS A 30 -15.84 40.55 18.47
C LYS A 30 -14.90 39.75 19.36
N THR A 31 -15.47 38.91 20.22
CA THR A 31 -14.72 37.93 20.99
C THR A 31 -13.98 37.06 19.99
N VAL A 32 -12.66 36.99 20.13
CA VAL A 32 -11.81 36.11 19.33
C VAL A 32 -12.30 34.68 19.50
N GLY A 33 -12.44 33.96 18.39
CA GLY A 33 -12.86 32.57 18.42
C GLY A 33 -11.89 31.71 19.26
N PRO A 34 -12.37 30.63 19.91
CA PRO A 34 -11.47 29.72 20.62
C PRO A 34 -10.39 29.17 19.68
N VAL A 35 -9.22 28.84 20.25
CA VAL A 35 -8.16 28.15 19.51
C VAL A 35 -8.68 26.80 19.05
N GLN A 36 -8.67 26.60 17.73
CA GLN A 36 -9.09 25.39 17.05
C GLN A 36 -7.91 24.42 16.90
N ASP A 37 -6.74 24.93 16.50
CA ASP A 37 -5.51 24.15 16.40
C ASP A 37 -4.27 25.04 16.58
N ILE A 38 -3.14 24.43 16.93
CA ILE A 38 -1.92 25.15 17.24
C ILE A 38 -0.67 24.34 16.87
N VAL A 39 0.30 25.01 16.25
CA VAL A 39 1.57 24.40 15.85
C VAL A 39 2.71 25.33 16.24
N ALA A 40 3.70 24.79 16.95
CA ALA A 40 4.95 25.49 17.25
C ALA A 40 6.06 24.98 16.32
N THR A 41 6.82 25.90 15.73
CA THR A 41 7.97 25.55 14.89
C THR A 41 9.04 26.65 14.95
N VAL A 42 10.25 26.30 14.53
CA VAL A 42 11.35 27.26 14.38
C VAL A 42 11.40 27.72 12.94
N VAL A 43 11.40 29.03 12.71
CA VAL A 43 11.56 29.66 11.39
C VAL A 43 12.69 30.68 11.49
N ASN A 44 13.73 30.53 10.66
CA ASN A 44 14.90 31.40 10.70
C ASN A 44 15.41 31.67 12.14
N GLU A 45 15.68 30.59 12.87
CA GLU A 45 16.15 30.59 14.28
C GLU A 45 15.20 31.19 15.33
N ARG A 46 13.93 31.47 14.97
CA ARG A 46 12.93 31.99 15.91
C ARG A 46 11.85 30.97 16.23
N ASP A 47 11.51 30.85 17.51
CA ASP A 47 10.37 30.06 17.97
C ASP A 47 9.07 30.79 17.65
N LEU A 48 8.29 30.23 16.73
CA LEU A 48 7.02 30.78 16.29
C LEU A 48 5.86 29.86 16.64
N LEU A 49 4.72 30.48 16.98
CA LEU A 49 3.47 29.81 17.31
C LEU A 49 2.40 30.18 16.30
N PHE A 50 1.96 29.19 15.52
CA PHE A 50 0.90 29.31 14.53
C PHE A 50 -0.40 28.83 15.16
N VAL A 51 -1.40 29.71 15.22
CA VAL A 51 -2.65 29.50 15.94
C VAL A 51 -3.80 29.67 14.96
N LEU A 52 -4.57 28.60 14.76
CA LEU A 52 -5.81 28.63 14.00
C LEU A 52 -6.98 28.78 14.97
N HIS A 53 -7.81 29.80 14.76
CA HIS A 53 -9.01 30.03 15.55
C HIS A 53 -10.27 29.51 14.83
N LEU A 54 -11.28 29.12 15.60
CA LEU A 54 -12.56 28.62 15.07
C LEU A 54 -13.33 29.67 14.25
N ASP A 55 -13.05 30.95 14.45
CA ASP A 55 -13.63 32.06 13.68
C ASP A 55 -12.94 32.27 12.30
N GLY A 56 -11.98 31.41 11.96
CA GLY A 56 -11.26 31.43 10.70
C GLY A 56 -10.06 32.37 10.66
N HIS A 57 -9.66 32.93 11.81
CA HIS A 57 -8.42 33.69 11.89
C HIS A 57 -7.20 32.79 12.12
N LEU A 58 -6.20 32.92 11.24
CA LEU A 58 -4.85 32.38 11.44
C LEU A 58 -3.97 33.49 12.02
N ARG A 59 -3.32 33.21 13.16
CA ARG A 59 -2.42 34.15 13.83
C ARG A 59 -1.07 33.51 14.03
N ILE A 60 -0.02 34.30 13.80
CA ILE A 60 1.36 33.86 14.05
C ILE A 60 1.94 34.76 15.12
N TRP A 61 2.56 34.15 16.12
CA TRP A 61 3.17 34.81 17.25
C TRP A 61 4.65 34.47 17.34
N ASP A 62 5.45 35.49 17.67
CA ASP A 62 6.72 35.30 18.38
C ASP A 62 6.38 35.26 19.90
N ASN A 63 7.29 34.80 20.74
CA ASN A 63 7.18 34.70 22.21
C ASN A 63 6.70 35.99 22.91
N HIS A 64 6.70 37.12 22.21
CA HIS A 64 6.34 38.44 22.73
C HIS A 64 5.30 39.22 21.91
N MET A 65 5.14 38.94 20.62
CA MET A 65 4.33 39.78 19.73
C MET A 65 3.62 39.00 18.62
N LYS A 66 2.45 39.50 18.22
CA LYS A 66 1.73 39.01 17.05
C LYS A 66 2.43 39.51 15.78
N LEU A 67 2.79 38.57 14.91
CA LEU A 67 3.46 38.80 13.63
C LEU A 67 2.47 38.85 12.47
N LEU A 68 1.42 38.01 12.51
CA LEU A 68 0.41 37.92 11.46
C LEU A 68 -1.00 37.78 12.06
N ASN A 69 -2.00 38.35 11.38
CA ASN A 69 -3.41 38.07 11.59
C ASN A 69 -4.10 37.99 10.23
N TYR A 70 -4.35 36.78 9.75
CA TYR A 70 -4.90 36.49 8.44
C TYR A 70 -6.30 35.88 8.58
N ASN A 71 -7.25 36.25 7.70
CA ASN A 71 -8.58 35.67 7.69
C ASN A 71 -8.64 34.59 6.59
N VAL A 72 -8.69 33.32 6.99
CA VAL A 72 -8.68 32.16 6.09
C VAL A 72 -9.96 32.13 5.23
N HIS A 73 -11.06 32.73 5.70
CA HIS A 73 -12.31 32.83 4.94
C HIS A 73 -12.30 33.93 3.86
N SER A 74 -11.27 34.77 3.76
CA SER A 74 -11.27 35.90 2.81
C SER A 74 -11.28 35.48 1.34
N ASN A 75 -11.00 34.20 1.05
CA ASN A 75 -10.77 33.71 -0.31
C ASN A 75 -11.92 32.81 -0.81
N ASP A 76 -13.13 32.97 -0.25
CA ASP A 76 -14.33 32.20 -0.61
C ASP A 76 -14.16 30.67 -0.52
N ILE A 77 -13.24 30.20 0.35
CA ILE A 77 -13.05 28.77 0.61
C ILE A 77 -14.20 28.27 1.48
N GLU A 78 -14.97 27.33 0.94
CA GLU A 78 -16.08 26.69 1.64
C GLU A 78 -15.60 25.84 2.83
N GLY A 79 -16.47 25.70 3.84
CA GLY A 79 -16.22 24.85 5.00
C GLY A 79 -15.52 25.56 6.16
N HIS A 80 -15.62 24.94 7.33
CA HIS A 80 -15.03 25.41 8.58
C HIS A 80 -13.58 24.92 8.70
N PRO A 81 -12.61 25.81 9.00
CA PRO A 81 -11.23 25.41 9.21
C PRO A 81 -11.13 24.63 10.53
N SER A 82 -10.45 23.48 10.50
CA SER A 82 -10.51 22.49 11.58
C SER A 82 -9.15 22.07 12.10
N ARG A 83 -8.11 22.06 11.25
CA ARG A 83 -6.77 21.55 11.57
C ARG A 83 -5.72 22.27 10.75
N LEU A 84 -4.55 22.48 11.33
CA LEU A 84 -3.42 23.24 10.79
C LEU A 84 -2.16 22.36 10.74
N TRP A 85 -1.43 22.44 9.63
CA TRP A 85 -0.09 21.89 9.49
C TRP A 85 0.86 22.99 9.00
N VAL A 86 2.06 22.98 9.56
CA VAL A 86 3.14 23.92 9.21
C VAL A 86 4.29 23.12 8.62
N GLY A 87 4.73 23.47 7.42
CA GLY A 87 5.90 22.89 6.77
C GLY A 87 7.20 23.45 7.32
N LYS A 88 8.32 22.85 6.92
CA LYS A 88 9.64 23.43 7.18
C LYS A 88 9.78 24.70 6.34
N ALA A 89 10.29 25.77 6.96
CA ALA A 89 10.60 27.01 6.25
C ALA A 89 11.76 26.79 5.26
N ASP A 90 11.68 27.45 4.11
CA ASP A 90 12.78 27.64 3.18
C ASP A 90 13.41 29.00 3.50
N ASP A 91 14.51 28.98 4.25
CA ASP A 91 15.21 30.20 4.67
C ASP A 91 15.93 30.88 3.50
N ASP A 92 16.23 30.15 2.41
CA ASP A 92 16.90 30.69 1.22
C ASP A 92 15.92 31.50 0.35
N GLN A 93 14.67 31.01 0.23
CA GLN A 93 13.59 31.69 -0.50
C GLN A 93 12.73 32.61 0.40
N GLU A 94 13.01 32.64 1.70
CA GLU A 94 12.19 33.27 2.73
C GLU A 94 10.68 32.88 2.64
N LEU A 95 10.39 31.60 2.40
CA LEU A 95 9.03 31.07 2.23
C LEU A 95 8.67 30.00 3.27
N ILE A 96 7.41 29.98 3.69
CA ILE A 96 6.86 28.89 4.50
C ILE A 96 5.51 28.43 3.98
N SER A 97 5.35 27.11 3.88
CA SER A 97 4.10 26.47 3.45
C SER A 97 3.27 26.03 4.65
N LEU A 98 1.99 26.37 4.65
CA LEU A 98 0.99 25.96 5.64
C LEU A 98 -0.13 25.20 4.95
N ALA A 99 -0.76 24.23 5.62
CA ALA A 99 -1.97 23.58 5.13
C ALA A 99 -3.08 23.64 6.18
N ILE A 100 -4.31 23.92 5.74
CA ILE A 100 -5.49 23.98 6.59
C ILE A 100 -6.56 23.05 6.03
N LEU A 101 -7.12 22.19 6.88
CA LEU A 101 -8.27 21.35 6.53
C LEU A 101 -9.57 22.12 6.74
N HIS A 102 -10.36 22.24 5.68
CA HIS A 102 -11.70 22.79 5.68
C HIS A 102 -12.73 21.66 5.58
N GLN A 103 -13.65 21.60 6.53
CA GLN A 103 -14.67 20.54 6.62
C GLN A 103 -16.09 21.10 6.60
N ASN A 104 -17.08 20.22 6.43
CA ASN A 104 -18.51 20.60 6.39
C ASN A 104 -18.83 21.58 5.25
N THR A 105 -18.32 21.30 4.06
CA THR A 105 -18.68 22.05 2.84
C THR A 105 -20.13 21.80 2.43
N VAL A 106 -20.64 22.64 1.52
CA VAL A 106 -22.04 22.53 1.05
C VAL A 106 -22.25 21.21 0.30
N VAL A 107 -21.21 20.73 -0.39
CA VAL A 107 -21.18 19.42 -1.04
C VAL A 107 -20.82 18.36 0.01
N GLN A 108 -21.84 17.61 0.46
CA GLN A 108 -21.66 16.55 1.44
C GLN A 108 -20.60 15.53 0.97
N GLY A 109 -19.52 15.39 1.73
CA GLY A 109 -18.44 14.43 1.46
C GLY A 109 -17.23 14.96 0.69
N CYS A 110 -17.13 16.27 0.45
CA CYS A 110 -15.96 16.90 -0.18
C CYS A 110 -15.28 17.88 0.80
N ASP A 111 -14.44 17.36 1.70
CA ASP A 111 -13.54 18.21 2.50
C ASP A 111 -12.42 18.78 1.59
N TYR A 112 -11.80 19.89 1.98
CA TYR A 112 -10.71 20.51 1.19
C TYR A 112 -9.48 20.77 2.06
N VAL A 113 -8.31 20.61 1.46
CA VAL A 113 -7.06 21.11 2.04
C VAL A 113 -6.66 22.37 1.29
N ALA A 114 -6.60 23.50 1.99
CA ALA A 114 -6.06 24.74 1.47
C ALA A 114 -4.58 24.85 1.86
N VAL A 115 -3.69 24.98 0.87
CA VAL A 115 -2.25 25.15 1.06
C VAL A 115 -1.90 26.60 0.80
N TYR A 116 -1.24 27.23 1.76
CA TYR A 116 -0.85 28.62 1.79
C TYR A 116 0.68 28.75 1.75
N GLY A 117 1.20 29.57 0.84
CA GLY A 117 2.60 29.99 0.83
C GLY A 117 2.74 31.41 1.38
N PHE A 118 3.36 31.55 2.55
CA PHE A 118 3.66 32.86 3.13
C PHE A 118 5.13 33.22 2.91
N GLY A 119 5.37 34.39 2.34
CA GLY A 119 6.69 35.00 2.40
C GLY A 119 6.95 35.55 3.80
N PHE A 120 8.18 35.48 4.25
CA PHE A 120 8.65 36.21 5.43
C PHE A 120 9.87 37.05 5.05
N SER A 121 10.27 37.97 5.93
CA SER A 121 11.53 38.70 5.74
C SER A 121 12.29 38.74 7.05
N ALA A 122 13.56 38.32 7.00
CA ALA A 122 14.42 38.22 8.16
C ALA A 122 15.17 39.52 8.51
N ALA A 123 15.14 40.54 7.65
CA ALA A 123 16.08 41.65 7.66
C ALA A 123 16.06 42.51 8.94
N GLU A 124 15.13 43.47 9.07
CA GLU A 124 15.11 44.43 10.20
C GLU A 124 14.00 44.13 11.22
N ARG A 125 12.84 43.66 10.74
CA ARG A 125 11.71 43.22 11.57
C ARG A 125 11.13 41.98 10.94
N PHE A 126 11.11 40.89 11.69
CA PHE A 126 10.51 39.65 11.22
C PHE A 126 9.01 39.88 10.97
N MET A 127 8.60 39.75 9.71
CA MET A 127 7.22 39.98 9.27
C MET A 127 6.84 38.95 8.22
N PHE A 128 5.57 38.53 8.22
CA PHE A 128 4.97 37.71 7.18
C PHE A 128 4.26 38.58 6.14
N SER A 129 4.20 38.10 4.89
CA SER A 129 3.40 38.72 3.84
C SER A 129 1.91 38.69 4.19
N SER A 130 1.20 39.76 3.84
CA SER A 130 -0.26 39.84 4.04
C SER A 130 -1.05 39.07 2.98
N GLU A 131 -0.42 38.81 1.83
CA GLU A 131 -1.01 38.12 0.68
C GLU A 131 -0.24 36.81 0.46
N PRO A 132 -0.75 35.67 0.96
CA PRO A 132 -0.16 34.37 0.67
C PRO A 132 -0.57 33.88 -0.72
N SER A 133 0.26 33.03 -1.32
CA SER A 133 -0.19 32.17 -2.43
C SER A 133 -1.14 31.11 -1.88
N ILE A 134 -2.15 30.70 -2.68
CA ILE A 134 -3.18 29.76 -2.23
C ILE A 134 -3.44 28.73 -3.32
N SER A 135 -3.59 27.49 -2.88
CA SER A 135 -4.04 26.36 -3.70
C SER A 135 -4.98 25.47 -2.87
N THR A 136 -5.94 24.82 -3.53
CA THR A 136 -6.93 23.97 -2.86
C THR A 136 -6.91 22.57 -3.45
N ILE A 137 -6.94 21.56 -2.57
CA ILE A 137 -6.96 20.15 -2.95
C ILE A 137 -8.28 19.56 -2.46
N PRO A 138 -9.18 19.14 -3.37
CA PRO A 138 -10.41 18.46 -2.99
C PRO A 138 -10.10 17.04 -2.49
N LEU A 139 -10.61 16.70 -1.31
CA LEU A 139 -10.59 15.34 -0.79
C LEU A 139 -11.86 14.62 -1.22
N LEU A 140 -11.87 14.14 -2.47
CA LEU A 140 -12.98 13.38 -3.04
C LEU A 140 -13.08 12.02 -2.34
N GLU A 141 -14.20 11.76 -1.66
CA GLU A 141 -14.54 10.50 -0.98
C GLU A 141 -13.53 10.06 0.10
N GLY A 142 -13.99 9.91 1.34
CA GLY A 142 -13.14 9.47 2.45
C GLY A 142 -12.68 10.61 3.37
N LYS A 143 -11.78 10.31 4.30
CA LYS A 143 -11.41 11.19 5.41
C LYS A 143 -9.90 11.41 5.46
N LEU A 144 -9.48 12.65 5.70
CA LEU A 144 -8.08 12.96 5.99
C LEU A 144 -7.66 12.32 7.32
N ALA A 145 -6.65 11.46 7.28
CA ALA A 145 -6.05 10.89 8.48
C ALA A 145 -4.88 11.76 8.99
N ASP A 146 -3.95 12.11 8.09
CA ASP A 146 -2.83 13.01 8.40
C ASP A 146 -2.23 13.64 7.14
N LEU A 147 -1.40 14.66 7.34
CA LEU A 147 -0.75 15.41 6.27
C LEU A 147 0.66 15.83 6.70
N LYS A 148 1.62 15.77 5.77
CA LYS A 148 2.99 16.30 5.96
C LYS A 148 3.40 17.16 4.78
N ILE A 149 3.99 18.31 5.11
CA ILE A 149 4.54 19.26 4.15
C ILE A 149 6.06 19.11 4.21
N ALA A 150 6.65 18.57 3.14
CA ALA A 150 8.08 18.63 2.87
C ALA A 150 8.38 19.87 2.02
N THR A 151 9.66 20.21 1.85
CA THR A 151 10.09 21.42 1.11
C THR A 151 9.47 21.54 -0.28
N TYR A 152 9.39 20.43 -1.02
CA TYR A 152 8.92 20.40 -2.42
C TYR A 152 7.71 19.48 -2.63
N LYS A 153 7.17 18.88 -1.57
CA LYS A 153 6.12 17.87 -1.66
C LYS A 153 5.11 17.97 -0.54
N LEU A 154 3.86 17.75 -0.89
CA LEU A 154 2.77 17.53 0.04
C LEU A 154 2.40 16.05 0.05
N TRP A 155 2.36 15.47 1.25
CA TRP A 155 1.93 14.10 1.48
C TRP A 155 0.63 14.07 2.25
N ILE A 156 -0.38 13.41 1.71
CA ILE A 156 -1.71 13.29 2.30
C ILE A 156 -1.98 11.82 2.56
N LEU A 157 -2.23 11.45 3.82
CA LEU A 157 -2.73 10.12 4.19
C LEU A 157 -4.26 10.19 4.31
N LYS A 158 -4.95 9.40 3.51
CA LYS A 158 -6.40 9.46 3.37
C LYS A 158 -7.02 8.08 3.55
N GLU A 159 -8.11 8.01 4.31
CA GLU A 159 -8.95 6.83 4.47
C GLU A 159 -10.08 6.87 3.44
N PHE A 160 -10.11 5.98 2.46
CA PHE A 160 -11.11 5.97 1.39
C PHE A 160 -12.13 4.83 1.50
N GLY A 161 -11.90 3.87 2.39
CA GLY A 161 -12.81 2.76 2.66
C GLY A 161 -12.67 2.26 4.09
N SER A 162 -13.49 1.30 4.49
CA SER A 162 -13.40 0.70 5.84
C SER A 162 -12.03 0.06 6.05
N MET A 163 -11.16 0.73 6.80
CA MET A 163 -9.77 0.33 7.05
C MET A 163 -8.88 0.29 5.80
N LEU A 164 -9.21 1.03 4.74
CA LEU A 164 -8.39 1.18 3.54
C LEU A 164 -7.85 2.60 3.43
N TYR A 165 -6.55 2.69 3.17
CA TYR A 165 -5.81 3.94 3.18
C TYR A 165 -4.96 4.08 1.93
N GLU A 166 -4.84 5.32 1.47
CA GLU A 166 -3.98 5.73 0.37
C GLU A 166 -3.08 6.90 0.80
N ILE A 167 -1.92 7.01 0.15
CA ILE A 167 -1.05 8.17 0.25
C ILE A 167 -1.07 8.90 -1.08
N LEU A 168 -1.43 10.17 -1.04
CA LEU A 168 -1.39 11.07 -2.19
C LEU A 168 -0.16 11.97 -2.09
N GLN A 169 0.54 12.12 -3.21
CA GLN A 169 1.68 13.04 -3.34
C GLN A 169 1.33 14.15 -4.33
N TYR A 170 1.60 15.39 -3.92
CA TYR A 170 1.55 16.57 -4.77
C TYR A 170 2.88 17.31 -4.71
N ASP A 171 3.27 17.94 -5.82
CA ASP A 171 4.45 18.80 -5.85
C ASP A 171 4.08 20.23 -5.43
N ILE A 172 5.04 20.90 -4.79
CA ILE A 172 4.95 22.30 -4.36
C ILE A 172 5.96 23.09 -5.18
N ASP A 173 5.49 24.15 -5.83
CA ASP A 173 6.32 25.09 -6.59
C ASP A 173 7.25 25.87 -5.65
N THR A 174 8.55 25.92 -5.99
CA THR A 174 9.58 26.47 -5.11
C THR A 174 9.59 28.00 -5.03
N GLU A 175 9.12 28.69 -6.07
CA GLU A 175 9.12 30.15 -6.12
C GLU A 175 7.87 30.75 -5.46
N THR A 176 6.75 30.04 -5.58
CA THR A 176 5.45 30.51 -5.13
C THR A 176 4.91 29.77 -3.92
N ALA A 177 5.54 28.67 -3.50
CA ALA A 177 5.02 27.75 -2.47
C ALA A 177 3.59 27.26 -2.78
N LYS A 178 3.20 27.26 -4.05
CA LYS A 178 1.87 26.86 -4.51
C LYS A 178 1.85 25.37 -4.79
N CYS A 179 0.84 24.67 -4.30
CA CYS A 179 0.67 23.26 -4.59
C CYS A 179 0.04 23.07 -5.98
N CYS A 180 0.55 22.08 -6.73
CA CYS A 180 -0.05 21.63 -7.98
C CYS A 180 -1.47 21.09 -7.73
N SER A 181 -2.38 21.35 -8.67
CA SER A 181 -3.78 20.86 -8.58
C SER A 181 -3.92 19.39 -8.99
N GLU A 182 -2.98 18.87 -9.77
CA GLU A 182 -2.96 17.48 -10.21
C GLU A 182 -2.10 16.63 -9.28
N LYS A 183 -2.63 15.48 -8.88
CA LYS A 183 -1.90 14.50 -8.07
C LYS A 183 -0.78 13.89 -8.91
N VAL A 184 0.42 13.81 -8.33
CA VAL A 184 1.58 13.20 -9.01
C VAL A 184 1.51 11.69 -8.86
N CYS A 185 1.27 11.22 -7.64
CA CYS A 185 1.22 9.80 -7.32
C CYS A 185 0.08 9.48 -6.34
N CYS A 186 -0.46 8.26 -6.45
CA CYS A 186 -1.30 7.63 -5.45
C CYS A 186 -0.72 6.26 -5.10
N TYR A 187 -0.48 6.04 -3.81
CA TYR A 187 0.07 4.79 -3.29
C TYR A 187 -0.95 4.13 -2.37
N VAL A 188 -1.39 2.91 -2.73
CA VAL A 188 -2.17 2.06 -1.84
C VAL A 188 -1.24 1.46 -0.79
N LEU A 189 -1.72 1.37 0.46
CA LEU A 189 -0.92 0.78 1.54
C LEU A 189 -0.88 -0.76 1.47
N GLN A 190 -0.01 -1.36 2.31
CA GLN A 190 0.32 -2.79 2.29
C GLN A 190 -0.87 -3.73 2.58
N GLU A 191 -1.98 -3.22 3.12
CA GLU A 191 -3.24 -3.90 3.36
C GLU A 191 -3.72 -4.64 2.10
N ASP A 192 -3.63 -3.99 0.94
CA ASP A 192 -4.04 -4.56 -0.34
C ASP A 192 -3.12 -5.72 -0.75
N ALA A 193 -1.80 -5.50 -0.67
CA ALA A 193 -0.82 -6.55 -0.92
C ALA A 193 -1.02 -7.76 0.01
N ILE A 194 -1.30 -7.53 1.30
CA ILE A 194 -1.57 -8.60 2.29
C ILE A 194 -2.86 -9.35 1.96
N SER A 195 -3.90 -8.62 1.55
CA SER A 195 -5.14 -9.20 1.03
C SER A 195 -4.87 -10.13 -0.14
N GLU A 196 -4.03 -9.73 -1.10
CA GLU A 196 -3.61 -10.59 -2.20
C GLU A 196 -2.83 -11.83 -1.72
N GLN A 197 -1.89 -11.67 -0.77
CA GLN A 197 -1.09 -12.81 -0.27
C GLN A 197 -1.96 -13.85 0.42
N LEU A 198 -3.07 -13.44 1.01
CA LEU A 198 -4.01 -14.30 1.73
C LEU A 198 -5.23 -14.72 0.88
N PHE A 199 -5.19 -14.46 -0.43
CA PHE A 199 -6.25 -14.78 -1.39
C PHE A 199 -7.61 -14.14 -1.04
N GLN A 200 -7.58 -12.89 -0.56
CA GLN A 200 -8.75 -12.11 -0.14
C GLN A 200 -9.09 -10.93 -1.08
N SER A 201 -8.21 -10.56 -2.01
CA SER A 201 -8.34 -9.34 -2.82
C SER A 201 -9.42 -9.37 -3.91
N SER A 202 -10.03 -10.53 -4.21
CA SER A 202 -11.14 -10.61 -5.16
C SER A 202 -12.24 -11.58 -4.73
N ASP A 203 -13.48 -11.29 -5.15
CA ASP A 203 -14.62 -12.19 -5.00
C ASP A 203 -14.34 -13.55 -5.66
N ASN A 204 -13.56 -13.56 -6.75
CA ASN A 204 -13.17 -14.75 -7.50
C ASN A 204 -11.91 -15.45 -6.95
N ALA A 205 -11.16 -14.87 -6.00
CA ALA A 205 -9.90 -15.48 -5.50
C ALA A 205 -10.12 -16.82 -4.79
N LEU A 206 -11.33 -17.02 -4.20
CA LEU A 206 -11.71 -18.33 -3.68
C LEU A 206 -11.82 -19.33 -4.83
N ASP A 207 -12.40 -18.89 -5.94
CA ASP A 207 -12.77 -19.72 -7.06
C ASP A 207 -11.51 -20.10 -7.82
N ASP A 208 -10.62 -19.15 -8.09
CA ASP A 208 -9.33 -19.41 -8.72
C ASP A 208 -8.51 -20.40 -7.90
N LEU A 209 -8.47 -20.25 -6.58
CA LEU A 209 -7.77 -21.18 -5.69
C LEU A 209 -8.43 -22.56 -5.67
N VAL A 210 -9.75 -22.63 -5.55
CA VAL A 210 -10.49 -23.89 -5.45
C VAL A 210 -10.44 -24.66 -6.78
N TRP A 211 -10.65 -23.99 -7.92
CA TRP A 211 -10.54 -24.60 -9.25
C TRP A 211 -9.12 -25.02 -9.59
N THR A 212 -8.13 -24.20 -9.21
CA THR A 212 -6.72 -24.55 -9.35
C THR A 212 -6.38 -25.75 -8.48
N ALA A 213 -6.80 -25.76 -7.22
CA ALA A 213 -6.57 -26.86 -6.29
C ALA A 213 -7.26 -28.15 -6.73
N ASP A 214 -8.51 -28.10 -7.18
CA ASP A 214 -9.20 -29.27 -7.70
C ASP A 214 -8.58 -29.78 -9.00
N SER A 215 -8.14 -28.89 -9.89
CA SER A 215 -7.48 -29.30 -11.14
C SER A 215 -6.06 -29.85 -10.93
N MET A 216 -5.29 -29.30 -9.99
CA MET A 216 -3.91 -29.72 -9.70
C MET A 216 -3.84 -30.93 -8.76
N PHE A 217 -4.77 -31.07 -7.81
CA PHE A 217 -4.68 -32.05 -6.72
C PHE A 217 -5.82 -33.08 -6.76
N SER A 218 -6.60 -33.15 -7.85
CA SER A 218 -7.66 -34.16 -8.02
C SER A 218 -7.19 -35.61 -7.81
N SER A 219 -5.94 -35.91 -8.18
CA SER A 219 -5.28 -37.21 -7.99
C SER A 219 -4.69 -37.41 -6.60
N LEU A 220 -4.53 -36.35 -5.80
CA LEU A 220 -3.82 -36.31 -4.52
C LEU A 220 -4.76 -36.05 -3.34
N LYS A 221 -5.93 -36.70 -3.34
CA LYS A 221 -6.99 -36.46 -2.32
C LYS A 221 -6.49 -36.53 -0.87
N GLU A 222 -5.60 -37.48 -0.56
CA GLU A 222 -5.06 -37.64 0.80
C GLU A 222 -4.02 -36.58 1.18
N GLN A 223 -3.38 -35.93 0.21
CA GLN A 223 -2.29 -34.97 0.42
C GLN A 223 -2.72 -33.51 0.18
N ALA A 224 -3.89 -33.30 -0.44
CA ALA A 224 -4.43 -31.99 -0.75
C ALA A 224 -4.57 -31.10 0.50
N PHE A 225 -5.03 -31.67 1.63
CA PHE A 225 -5.12 -30.94 2.88
C PHE A 225 -3.76 -30.39 3.33
N THR A 226 -2.75 -31.26 3.36
CA THR A 226 -1.40 -30.91 3.80
C THR A 226 -0.79 -29.82 2.93
N LEU A 227 -0.94 -29.93 1.61
CA LEU A 227 -0.33 -29.00 0.67
C LEU A 227 -1.04 -27.65 0.62
N ILE A 228 -2.37 -27.62 0.60
CA ILE A 228 -3.12 -26.36 0.66
C ILE A 228 -2.83 -25.66 2.00
N SER A 229 -2.84 -26.41 3.10
CA SER A 229 -2.57 -25.84 4.41
C SER A 229 -1.15 -25.32 4.57
N SER A 230 -0.16 -26.00 3.98
CA SER A 230 1.22 -25.50 3.99
C SER A 230 1.38 -24.24 3.15
N MET A 231 0.70 -24.14 2.00
CA MET A 231 0.66 -22.92 1.18
C MET A 231 0.13 -21.70 1.97
N PHE A 232 -0.99 -21.85 2.69
CA PHE A 232 -1.57 -20.78 3.51
C PHE A 232 -0.72 -20.45 4.73
N LEU A 233 -0.26 -21.45 5.48
CA LEU A 233 0.60 -21.23 6.64
C LEU A 233 1.86 -20.47 6.29
N ARG A 234 2.47 -20.79 5.15
CA ARG A 234 3.70 -20.13 4.71
C ARG A 234 3.49 -18.65 4.43
N ARG A 235 2.36 -18.31 3.80
CA ARG A 235 1.96 -16.91 3.51
C ARG A 235 1.60 -16.16 4.78
N LEU A 236 0.77 -16.76 5.63
CA LEU A 236 0.33 -16.17 6.90
C LEU A 236 1.53 -15.85 7.81
N LEU A 237 2.54 -16.72 7.81
CA LEU A 237 3.73 -16.58 8.66
C LEU A 237 4.90 -15.85 7.96
N GLN A 238 4.70 -15.34 6.74
CA GLN A 238 5.72 -14.61 5.99
C GLN A 238 6.02 -13.24 6.65
N PRO A 239 7.27 -12.75 6.61
CA PRO A 239 7.58 -11.38 7.01
C PRO A 239 6.69 -10.35 6.29
N GLY A 240 6.13 -9.40 7.05
CA GLY A 240 5.20 -8.39 6.54
C GLY A 240 3.72 -8.79 6.59
N VAL A 241 3.41 -10.09 6.55
CA VAL A 241 2.03 -10.60 6.75
C VAL A 241 1.81 -10.98 8.20
N ASN A 242 2.76 -11.69 8.81
CA ASN A 242 2.63 -12.18 10.18
C ASN A 242 2.55 -11.03 11.19
N HIS A 243 1.46 -10.99 11.95
CA HIS A 243 1.21 -9.98 12.98
C HIS A 243 0.65 -10.64 14.24
N CYS A 244 1.45 -10.67 15.30
CA CYS A 244 1.16 -11.43 16.53
C CYS A 244 -0.21 -11.09 17.14
N SER A 245 -0.55 -9.80 17.27
CA SER A 245 -1.83 -9.39 17.87
C SER A 245 -3.02 -9.78 17.01
N ALA A 246 -2.87 -9.73 15.68
CA ALA A 246 -3.94 -10.10 14.76
C ALA A 246 -4.16 -11.61 14.76
N LEU A 247 -3.07 -12.38 14.80
CA LEU A 247 -3.13 -13.82 14.88
C LEU A 247 -3.74 -14.28 16.19
N ARG A 248 -3.33 -13.69 17.31
CA ARG A 248 -3.91 -13.97 18.63
C ARG A 248 -5.41 -13.74 18.65
N GLU A 249 -5.86 -12.57 18.19
CA GLU A 249 -7.28 -12.23 18.16
C GLU A 249 -8.07 -13.22 17.30
N THR A 250 -7.52 -13.56 16.14
CA THR A 250 -8.12 -14.55 15.24
C THR A 250 -8.21 -15.94 15.88
N LEU A 251 -7.17 -16.38 16.60
CA LEU A 251 -7.22 -17.65 17.33
C LEU A 251 -8.24 -17.63 18.46
N LEU A 252 -8.39 -16.52 19.18
CA LEU A 252 -9.35 -16.37 20.28
C LEU A 252 -10.81 -16.43 19.82
N GLU A 253 -11.11 -15.89 18.63
CA GLU A 253 -12.44 -15.99 18.03
C GLU A 253 -12.87 -17.45 17.82
N HIS A 254 -11.92 -18.34 17.50
CA HIS A 254 -12.17 -19.76 17.26
C HIS A 254 -11.99 -20.62 18.53
N LYS A 255 -10.98 -20.30 19.37
CA LYS A 255 -10.65 -20.98 20.62
C LYS A 255 -10.81 -20.02 21.80
N ARG A 256 -12.00 -20.01 22.41
CA ARG A 256 -12.40 -19.12 23.51
C ARG A 256 -11.54 -19.16 24.78
N PHE A 257 -10.63 -20.13 24.93
CA PHE A 257 -9.89 -20.39 26.18
C PHE A 257 -8.36 -20.38 26.02
N LEU A 258 -7.80 -19.57 25.11
CA LEU A 258 -6.34 -19.41 25.00
C LEU A 258 -5.88 -18.20 25.84
N SER A 259 -5.13 -18.42 26.92
CA SER A 259 -4.59 -17.33 27.74
C SER A 259 -3.38 -16.63 27.08
N ASP A 260 -3.06 -15.41 27.54
CA ASP A 260 -1.89 -14.65 27.03
C ASP A 260 -0.57 -15.37 27.24
N SER A 261 -0.40 -15.98 28.42
CA SER A 261 0.79 -16.76 28.74
C SER A 261 0.91 -18.00 27.85
N GLU A 262 -0.21 -18.67 27.56
CA GLU A 262 -0.20 -19.84 26.68
C GLU A 262 0.17 -19.44 25.26
N PHE A 263 -0.44 -18.39 24.71
CA PHE A 263 -0.12 -17.90 23.37
C PHE A 263 1.35 -17.48 23.25
N GLN A 264 1.88 -16.72 24.22
CA GLN A 264 3.28 -16.28 24.20
C GLN A 264 4.28 -17.44 24.36
N SER A 265 3.86 -18.54 24.99
CA SER A 265 4.70 -19.73 25.14
C SER A 265 4.76 -20.62 23.89
N LEU A 266 3.89 -20.37 22.89
CA LEU A 266 3.85 -21.17 21.67
C LEU A 266 5.13 -20.97 20.85
N THR A 267 5.80 -22.08 20.57
CA THR A 267 6.84 -22.11 19.52
C THR A 267 6.21 -21.90 18.14
N ALA A 268 7.01 -21.54 17.13
CA ALA A 268 6.51 -21.43 15.76
C ALA A 268 5.84 -22.73 15.27
N ASN A 269 6.34 -23.89 15.68
CA ASN A 269 5.70 -25.18 15.38
C ASN A 269 4.41 -25.40 16.19
N GLY A 270 4.38 -24.98 17.45
CA GLY A 270 3.16 -25.01 18.27
C GLY A 270 2.06 -24.16 17.64
N LEU A 271 2.38 -22.94 17.24
CA LEU A 271 1.48 -22.02 16.55
C LEU A 271 0.91 -22.62 15.25
N ARG A 272 1.77 -23.24 14.42
CA ARG A 272 1.31 -23.94 13.20
C ARG A 272 0.31 -25.04 13.52
N LYS A 273 0.58 -25.86 14.55
CA LYS A 273 -0.32 -26.93 14.97
C LYS A 273 -1.66 -26.39 15.47
N GLU A 274 -1.64 -25.30 16.23
CA GLU A 274 -2.86 -24.66 16.73
C GLU A 274 -3.75 -24.15 15.58
N ILE A 275 -3.15 -23.49 14.58
CA ILE A 275 -3.88 -23.01 13.40
C ILE A 275 -4.45 -24.19 12.61
N LEU A 276 -3.63 -25.22 12.32
CA LEU A 276 -4.09 -26.41 11.59
C LEU A 276 -5.25 -27.11 12.32
N SER A 277 -5.17 -27.22 13.63
CA SER A 277 -6.23 -27.81 14.45
C SER A 277 -7.56 -27.07 14.31
N ILE A 278 -7.55 -25.74 14.11
CA ILE A 278 -8.79 -24.97 13.88
C ILE A 278 -9.37 -25.33 12.51
N ILE A 279 -8.53 -25.30 11.47
CA ILE A 279 -8.96 -25.62 10.11
C ILE A 279 -9.49 -27.06 10.00
N GLU A 280 -8.85 -28.02 10.67
CA GLU A 280 -9.30 -29.42 10.73
C GLU A 280 -10.63 -29.60 11.47
N GLN A 281 -10.86 -28.84 12.55
CA GLN A 281 -12.11 -28.91 13.32
C GLN A 281 -13.30 -28.34 12.55
N GLU A 282 -13.08 -27.29 11.75
CA GLU A 282 -14.11 -26.71 10.91
C GLU A 282 -14.35 -27.53 9.62
N GLY A 283 -13.28 -28.11 9.07
CA GLY A 283 -13.28 -28.92 7.86
C GLY A 283 -13.48 -30.42 8.11
N SER A 284 -14.72 -30.84 8.38
CA SER A 284 -15.04 -32.29 8.54
C SER A 284 -14.85 -33.12 7.26
N SER A 285 -14.79 -32.50 6.07
CA SER A 285 -14.54 -33.17 4.79
C SER A 285 -13.11 -32.92 4.29
N GLN A 286 -12.33 -33.99 4.08
CA GLN A 286 -10.94 -33.95 3.59
C GLN A 286 -10.81 -33.61 2.08
N THR A 287 -11.70 -32.78 1.53
CA THR A 287 -11.59 -32.36 0.12
C THR A 287 -10.73 -31.10 -0.01
N ALA A 288 -10.07 -30.96 -1.17
CA ALA A 288 -9.27 -29.78 -1.50
C ALA A 288 -10.11 -28.49 -1.43
N SER A 289 -11.31 -28.52 -2.01
CA SER A 289 -12.24 -27.39 -2.04
C SER A 289 -12.71 -26.96 -0.64
N ALA A 290 -13.05 -27.91 0.23
CA ALA A 290 -13.45 -27.59 1.61
C ALA A 290 -12.28 -27.01 2.42
N THR A 291 -11.08 -27.58 2.27
CA THR A 291 -9.87 -27.08 2.92
C THR A 291 -9.60 -25.63 2.53
N ALA A 292 -9.63 -25.33 1.22
CA ALA A 292 -9.43 -23.97 0.71
C ALA A 292 -10.50 -22.98 1.23
N TYR A 293 -11.76 -23.42 1.34
CA TYR A 293 -12.84 -22.61 1.88
C TYR A 293 -12.61 -22.21 3.34
N HIS A 294 -12.29 -23.16 4.22
CA HIS A 294 -12.03 -22.88 5.64
C HIS A 294 -10.81 -21.99 5.83
N TRP A 295 -9.74 -22.22 5.06
CA TRP A 295 -8.59 -21.32 5.05
C TRP A 295 -8.93 -19.91 4.60
N LYS A 296 -9.81 -19.75 3.60
CA LYS A 296 -10.26 -18.42 3.17
C LYS A 296 -11.03 -17.72 4.29
N GLN A 297 -11.92 -18.42 4.98
CA GLN A 297 -12.66 -17.85 6.11
C GLN A 297 -11.72 -17.41 7.24
N PHE A 298 -10.81 -18.29 7.66
CA PHE A 298 -9.80 -17.96 8.66
C PHE A 298 -8.97 -16.74 8.23
N SER A 299 -8.54 -16.70 6.96
CA SER A 299 -7.73 -15.62 6.40
C SER A 299 -8.49 -14.30 6.32
N ALA A 300 -9.80 -14.32 6.05
CA ALA A 300 -10.65 -13.13 6.06
C ALA A 300 -10.75 -12.53 7.47
N ARG A 301 -10.96 -13.38 8.50
CA ARG A 301 -10.97 -12.95 9.91
C ARG A 301 -9.61 -12.41 10.33
N TYR A 302 -8.53 -13.10 9.93
CA TYR A 302 -7.18 -12.64 10.15
C TYR A 302 -6.92 -11.28 9.50
N LEU A 303 -7.26 -11.08 8.24
CA LEU A 303 -7.07 -9.82 7.53
C LEU A 303 -7.81 -8.67 8.21
N HIS A 304 -9.05 -8.89 8.63
CA HIS A 304 -9.81 -7.90 9.38
C HIS A 304 -9.09 -7.51 10.68
N ASN A 305 -8.66 -8.49 11.47
CA ASN A 305 -7.92 -8.26 12.71
C ASN A 305 -6.54 -7.62 12.44
N TRP A 306 -5.91 -7.94 11.31
CA TRP A 306 -4.66 -7.36 10.88
C TRP A 306 -4.83 -5.87 10.59
N CYS A 307 -5.83 -5.48 9.78
CA CYS A 307 -6.13 -4.08 9.47
C CYS A 307 -6.49 -3.30 10.74
N TRP A 308 -7.25 -3.90 11.65
CA TRP A 308 -7.61 -3.28 12.92
C TRP A 308 -6.40 -2.96 13.81
N HIS A 309 -5.46 -3.89 13.92
CA HIS A 309 -4.26 -3.73 14.76
C HIS A 309 -3.13 -2.95 14.08
N ASN A 310 -3.17 -2.82 12.75
CA ASN A 310 -2.23 -2.01 11.95
C ASN A 310 -2.84 -0.71 11.43
N LYS A 311 -3.93 -0.22 12.05
CA LYS A 311 -4.56 1.04 11.65
C LYS A 311 -3.53 2.18 11.59
N PRO A 312 -3.40 2.88 10.44
CA PRO A 312 -2.60 4.10 10.30
C PRO A 312 -3.09 5.23 11.20
N TYR A 313 -2.16 5.94 11.84
CA TYR A 313 -2.45 7.12 12.66
C TYR A 313 -1.86 8.41 12.13
N GLY A 314 -0.70 8.33 11.47
CA GLY A 314 -0.10 9.53 10.89
C GLY A 314 1.19 9.23 10.16
N LEU A 315 1.61 10.19 9.35
CA LEU A 315 2.87 10.16 8.64
C LEU A 315 3.96 10.73 9.53
N PHE A 316 5.20 10.29 9.30
CA PHE A 316 6.36 10.96 9.86
C PHE A 316 7.41 11.16 8.77
N LEU A 317 8.12 12.28 8.89
CA LEU A 317 9.16 12.69 7.98
C LEU A 317 10.37 13.10 8.83
N ASP A 318 11.47 12.39 8.64
CA ASP A 318 12.79 12.74 9.16
C ASP A 318 13.63 13.23 7.99
N THR A 319 13.73 14.56 7.85
CA THR A 319 14.51 15.18 6.78
C THR A 319 16.01 15.00 6.96
N THR A 320 16.49 14.71 8.18
CA THR A 320 17.92 14.57 8.46
C THR A 320 18.44 13.21 7.99
N ASN A 321 17.63 12.17 8.17
CA ASN A 321 17.97 10.80 7.75
C ASN A 321 17.27 10.39 6.44
N GLU A 322 16.55 11.31 5.79
CA GLU A 322 15.74 11.06 4.59
C GLU A 322 14.73 9.91 4.75
N VAL A 323 14.16 9.78 5.96
CA VAL A 323 13.21 8.71 6.27
C VAL A 323 11.78 9.25 6.20
N PHE A 324 10.97 8.64 5.35
CA PHE A 324 9.53 8.86 5.30
C PHE A 324 8.81 7.58 5.68
N GLY A 325 7.78 7.70 6.50
CA GLY A 325 7.10 6.53 7.04
C GLY A 325 5.74 6.81 7.63
N LEU A 326 5.19 5.76 8.24
CA LEU A 326 3.85 5.75 8.80
C LEU A 326 3.87 5.20 10.23
N VAL A 327 3.19 5.90 11.13
CA VAL A 327 2.90 5.44 12.49
C VAL A 327 1.58 4.68 12.48
N ARG A 328 1.55 3.47 13.05
CA ARG A 328 0.35 2.62 13.16
C ARG A 328 0.06 2.26 14.61
N LYS A 329 -1.14 1.73 14.86
CA LYS A 329 -1.65 1.33 16.19
C LYS A 329 -0.77 0.35 16.98
N GLY A 330 0.08 -0.44 16.32
CA GLY A 330 1.00 -1.36 16.99
C GLY A 330 2.34 -1.53 16.28
N SER A 331 2.64 -0.69 15.28
CA SER A 331 3.82 -0.84 14.42
C SER A 331 4.18 0.50 13.76
N PHE A 332 5.28 0.51 13.01
CA PHE A 332 5.64 1.59 12.10
C PHE A 332 5.96 1.00 10.72
N SER A 333 5.74 1.79 9.67
CA SER A 333 6.16 1.47 8.30
C SER A 333 7.22 2.45 7.87
N LEU A 334 8.21 1.97 7.14
CA LEU A 334 9.13 2.81 6.38
C LEU A 334 8.82 2.66 4.90
N PHE A 335 8.87 3.75 4.16
CA PHE A 335 8.80 3.72 2.71
C PHE A 335 10.19 3.60 2.13
N ARG A 336 10.31 2.82 1.06
CA ARG A 336 11.53 2.65 0.29
C ARG A 336 11.21 2.89 -1.18
N CYS A 337 12.23 3.27 -1.93
CA CYS A 337 12.15 3.26 -3.38
C CYS A 337 11.94 1.83 -3.90
N LEU A 338 11.33 1.73 -5.08
CA LEU A 338 11.26 0.50 -5.84
C LEU A 338 12.68 0.16 -6.32
N GLU A 339 13.03 -1.12 -6.28
CA GLU A 339 14.38 -1.58 -6.64
C GLU A 339 14.34 -2.47 -7.89
N GLY A 340 15.25 -2.21 -8.84
CA GLY A 340 15.46 -3.03 -10.04
C GLY A 340 14.17 -3.37 -10.78
N LEU A 341 13.77 -4.64 -10.71
CA LEU A 341 12.57 -5.16 -11.37
C LEU A 341 11.27 -4.51 -10.91
N GLU A 342 11.17 -4.08 -9.65
CA GLU A 342 9.97 -3.41 -9.16
C GLU A 342 9.72 -2.09 -9.89
N MET A 343 10.79 -1.38 -10.28
CA MET A 343 10.67 -0.17 -11.11
C MET A 343 10.14 -0.48 -12.51
N LEU A 344 10.47 -1.64 -13.08
CA LEU A 344 9.98 -2.05 -14.38
C LEU A 344 8.49 -2.40 -14.34
N ILE A 345 8.03 -3.04 -13.27
CA ILE A 345 6.65 -3.51 -13.14
C ILE A 345 5.71 -2.40 -12.67
N TYR A 346 6.14 -1.63 -11.67
CA TYR A 346 5.30 -0.64 -10.99
C TYR A 346 5.67 0.81 -11.30
N GLY A 347 6.82 1.06 -11.96
CA GLY A 347 7.27 2.41 -12.27
C GLY A 347 6.51 2.99 -13.46
N TYR A 348 5.88 4.16 -13.25
CA TYR A 348 5.01 4.81 -14.22
C TYR A 348 5.75 5.42 -15.43
N ASP A 349 7.04 5.77 -15.30
CA ASP A 349 7.82 6.44 -16.38
C ASP A 349 9.32 6.05 -16.44
N HIS A 350 9.83 5.26 -15.49
CA HIS A 350 11.28 5.03 -15.34
C HIS A 350 11.78 3.66 -15.81
N GLY A 351 10.89 2.80 -16.32
CA GLY A 351 11.27 1.49 -16.89
C GLY A 351 12.20 1.59 -18.10
N VAL A 352 12.22 2.75 -18.77
CA VAL A 352 13.04 3.02 -19.97
C VAL A 352 14.53 3.06 -19.65
N ASN A 353 14.94 3.39 -18.42
CA ASN A 353 16.36 3.48 -18.07
C ASN A 353 17.06 2.12 -17.87
N LEU A 354 16.32 1.01 -17.88
CA LEU A 354 16.86 -0.36 -17.75
C LEU A 354 17.24 -0.99 -19.10
N LEU A 355 16.76 -0.44 -20.21
CA LEU A 355 17.05 -0.91 -21.56
C LEU A 355 17.58 0.26 -22.40
N ASP A 356 18.74 0.06 -23.03
CA ASP A 356 19.44 1.11 -23.79
C ASP A 356 18.68 1.59 -25.04
N ASP A 357 17.62 0.89 -25.48
CA ASP A 357 16.83 1.20 -26.67
C ASP A 357 15.31 1.17 -26.41
N VAL A 358 14.61 2.20 -26.91
CA VAL A 358 13.15 2.34 -26.90
C VAL A 358 12.47 1.15 -27.61
N SER A 359 13.10 0.62 -28.66
CA SER A 359 12.56 -0.51 -29.43
C SER A 359 12.54 -1.81 -28.60
N ASP A 360 13.58 -2.05 -27.80
CA ASP A 360 13.65 -3.19 -26.88
C ASP A 360 12.60 -3.05 -25.77
N PHE A 361 12.34 -1.83 -25.28
CA PHE A 361 11.35 -1.57 -24.25
C PHE A 361 9.92 -1.84 -24.75
N GLU A 362 9.58 -1.41 -25.97
CA GLU A 362 8.29 -1.73 -26.58
C GLU A 362 8.09 -3.23 -26.77
N LEU A 363 9.15 -3.96 -27.13
CA LEU A 363 9.09 -5.40 -27.30
C LEU A 363 8.95 -6.11 -25.95
N LEU A 364 9.68 -5.65 -24.93
CA LEU A 364 9.58 -6.15 -23.56
C LEU A 364 8.17 -5.94 -23.00
N ASN A 365 7.55 -4.79 -23.24
CA ASN A 365 6.18 -4.53 -22.81
C ASN A 365 5.18 -5.55 -23.37
N GLU A 366 5.35 -5.99 -24.62
CA GLU A 366 4.49 -7.05 -25.18
C GLU A 366 4.79 -8.43 -24.59
N VAL A 367 6.05 -8.73 -24.22
CA VAL A 367 6.39 -9.95 -23.46
C VAL A 367 5.74 -9.92 -22.07
N LEU A 368 5.86 -8.80 -21.36
CA LEU A 368 5.21 -8.58 -20.05
C LEU A 368 3.68 -8.66 -20.17
N ARG A 369 3.10 -8.20 -21.28
CA ARG A 369 1.66 -8.34 -21.57
C ARG A 369 1.25 -9.81 -21.71
N CYS A 370 2.07 -10.63 -22.35
CA CYS A 370 1.84 -12.08 -22.43
C CYS A 370 1.91 -12.74 -21.05
N MET A 371 2.90 -12.39 -20.25
CA MET A 371 3.03 -12.84 -18.86
C MET A 371 1.81 -12.41 -18.03
N GLY A 372 1.37 -11.16 -18.17
CA GLY A 372 0.18 -10.62 -17.50
C GLY A 372 -1.11 -11.35 -17.86
N ASN A 373 -1.29 -11.73 -19.13
CA ASN A 373 -2.44 -12.55 -19.55
C ASN A 373 -2.45 -13.93 -18.87
N ILE A 374 -1.29 -14.60 -18.76
CA ILE A 374 -1.15 -15.89 -18.05
C ILE A 374 -1.49 -15.70 -16.58
N HIS A 375 -0.91 -14.67 -15.96
CA HIS A 375 -1.13 -14.32 -14.56
C HIS A 375 -2.62 -14.06 -14.27
N HIS A 376 -3.30 -13.32 -15.14
CA HIS A 376 -4.73 -13.01 -15.01
C HIS A 376 -5.64 -14.25 -15.12
N LEU A 377 -5.26 -15.26 -15.90
CA LEU A 377 -6.04 -16.50 -16.01
C LEU A 377 -5.83 -17.42 -14.79
N LEU A 378 -4.59 -17.58 -14.35
CA LEU A 378 -4.23 -18.55 -13.31
C LEU A 378 -4.39 -17.99 -11.89
N GLY A 379 -4.23 -16.68 -11.73
CA GLY A 379 -4.17 -16.03 -10.43
C GLY A 379 -2.98 -16.46 -9.58
N ARG A 380 -2.94 -15.92 -8.35
CA ARG A 380 -1.82 -16.09 -7.40
C ARG A 380 -1.71 -17.51 -6.81
N SER A 381 -2.75 -18.33 -6.94
CA SER A 381 -2.79 -19.71 -6.44
C SER A 381 -1.78 -20.62 -7.18
N SER A 382 -1.55 -20.36 -8.46
CA SER A 382 -0.59 -21.11 -9.28
C SER A 382 0.85 -20.90 -8.83
N THR A 383 1.28 -19.64 -8.65
CA THR A 383 2.59 -19.28 -8.11
C THR A 383 2.78 -19.80 -6.69
N ALA A 384 1.69 -19.84 -5.91
CA ALA A 384 1.69 -20.40 -4.58
C ALA A 384 1.96 -21.90 -4.54
N ALA A 385 1.28 -22.64 -5.42
CA ALA A 385 1.45 -24.08 -5.53
C ALA A 385 2.88 -24.42 -5.99
N TYR A 386 3.38 -23.70 -7.00
CA TYR A 386 4.74 -23.88 -7.49
C TYR A 386 5.79 -23.61 -6.40
N TYR A 387 5.67 -22.48 -5.68
CA TYR A 387 6.57 -22.17 -4.57
C TYR A 387 6.57 -23.27 -3.49
N GLU A 388 5.39 -23.82 -3.18
CA GLU A 388 5.31 -24.91 -2.20
C GLU A 388 6.00 -26.18 -2.69
N SER A 389 5.90 -26.53 -3.98
CA SER A 389 6.61 -27.70 -4.54
C SER A 389 8.12 -27.59 -4.54
N LEU A 390 8.67 -26.37 -4.53
CA LEU A 390 10.12 -26.16 -4.43
C LEU A 390 10.64 -26.44 -3.02
N ILE A 391 9.78 -26.34 -2.00
CA ILE A 391 10.16 -26.48 -0.59
C ILE A 391 9.73 -27.85 -0.05
N SER A 392 8.57 -28.32 -0.48
CA SER A 392 7.95 -29.56 -0.03
C SER A 392 8.20 -30.67 -1.04
N SER A 393 8.61 -31.83 -0.57
CA SER A 393 8.80 -33.02 -1.42
C SER A 393 7.49 -33.80 -1.67
N ILE A 394 6.34 -33.21 -1.34
CA ILE A 394 5.02 -33.88 -1.48
C ILE A 394 4.64 -34.03 -2.97
N ILE A 395 4.97 -33.04 -3.80
CA ILE A 395 4.70 -33.02 -5.24
C ILE A 395 5.91 -32.45 -5.98
N SER A 396 6.23 -33.01 -7.15
CA SER A 396 7.34 -32.49 -7.95
C SER A 396 6.97 -31.16 -8.62
N SER A 397 7.96 -30.27 -8.76
CA SER A 397 7.77 -28.99 -9.45
C SER A 397 7.34 -29.18 -10.90
N ASP A 398 7.90 -30.18 -11.58
CA ASP A 398 7.60 -30.48 -12.98
C ASP A 398 6.15 -30.95 -13.17
N GLU A 399 5.63 -31.73 -12.22
CA GLU A 399 4.22 -32.12 -12.21
C GLU A 399 3.31 -30.89 -12.08
N ILE A 400 3.59 -29.98 -11.12
CA ILE A 400 2.77 -28.75 -10.98
C ILE A 400 2.78 -27.94 -12.27
N VAL A 401 3.95 -27.74 -12.86
CA VAL A 401 4.10 -26.96 -14.10
C VAL A 401 3.34 -27.63 -15.25
N SER A 402 3.42 -28.95 -15.39
CA SER A 402 2.65 -29.69 -16.39
C SER A 402 1.14 -29.48 -16.22
N HIS A 403 0.63 -29.52 -14.98
CA HIS A 403 -0.79 -29.25 -14.72
C HIS A 403 -1.17 -27.80 -15.05
N ILE A 404 -0.31 -26.83 -14.72
CA ILE A 404 -0.54 -25.41 -15.04
C ILE A 404 -0.60 -25.20 -16.55
N VAL A 405 0.40 -25.70 -17.29
CA VAL A 405 0.45 -25.56 -18.75
C VAL A 405 -0.77 -26.23 -19.38
N LYS A 406 -1.20 -27.39 -18.88
CA LYS A 406 -2.44 -28.05 -19.33
C LYS A 406 -3.69 -27.20 -19.08
N ILE A 407 -3.76 -26.47 -17.96
CA ILE A 407 -4.85 -25.51 -17.69
C ILE A 407 -4.80 -24.36 -18.72
N LEU A 408 -3.61 -23.83 -19.04
CA LEU A 408 -3.47 -22.79 -20.06
C LEU A 408 -3.93 -23.26 -21.45
N GLU A 409 -3.62 -24.51 -21.82
CA GLU A 409 -3.97 -25.09 -23.12
C GLU A 409 -5.45 -25.48 -23.22
N THR A 410 -5.99 -26.13 -22.20
CA THR A 410 -7.29 -26.82 -22.28
C THR A 410 -8.35 -26.30 -21.30
N GLY A 411 -7.98 -25.36 -20.43
CA GLY A 411 -8.81 -24.87 -19.33
C GLY A 411 -8.79 -25.79 -18.10
N PHE A 412 -9.52 -25.39 -17.05
CA PHE A 412 -9.62 -26.14 -15.80
C PHE A 412 -10.26 -27.53 -15.99
N SER A 413 -9.61 -28.57 -15.45
CA SER A 413 -10.04 -29.96 -15.62
C SER A 413 -11.29 -30.31 -14.80
N HIS A 414 -12.11 -31.24 -15.30
CA HIS A 414 -13.47 -31.51 -14.81
C HIS A 414 -13.60 -32.67 -13.80
N GLN A 415 -12.51 -33.17 -13.21
CA GLN A 415 -12.49 -34.54 -12.67
C GLN A 415 -13.11 -34.72 -11.27
N SER A 416 -13.45 -33.66 -10.53
CA SER A 416 -14.05 -33.74 -9.18
C SER A 416 -15.33 -32.90 -9.04
N SER A 417 -16.35 -33.17 -9.85
CA SER A 417 -17.62 -32.42 -9.88
C SER A 417 -18.51 -32.58 -8.64
N SER A 418 -18.31 -33.60 -7.79
CA SER A 418 -19.24 -33.92 -6.68
C SER A 418 -19.02 -33.15 -5.39
N SER A 419 -17.77 -32.80 -5.03
CA SER A 419 -17.46 -32.10 -3.77
C SER A 419 -17.79 -30.61 -3.84
N LEU A 420 -17.41 -29.96 -4.94
CA LEU A 420 -17.63 -28.54 -5.19
C LEU A 420 -19.11 -28.17 -5.33
N SER A 421 -19.88 -28.99 -6.05
CA SER A 421 -21.32 -28.78 -6.23
C SER A 421 -22.10 -28.93 -4.92
N THR A 422 -21.64 -29.79 -4.02
CA THR A 422 -22.23 -29.96 -2.68
C THR A 422 -21.92 -28.78 -1.77
N LEU A 423 -20.72 -28.19 -1.88
CA LEU A 423 -20.29 -27.06 -1.04
C LEU A 423 -20.91 -25.73 -1.45
N LEU A 424 -21.00 -25.46 -2.76
CA LEU A 424 -21.45 -24.17 -3.29
C LEU A 424 -22.93 -24.14 -3.69
N GLY A 425 -23.57 -25.30 -3.82
CA GLY A 425 -24.85 -25.43 -4.49
C GLY A 425 -24.69 -25.57 -6.02
N MET A 426 -25.64 -26.26 -6.65
CA MET A 426 -25.58 -26.58 -8.08
C MET A 426 -25.61 -25.33 -8.96
N ASP A 427 -26.45 -24.35 -8.64
CA ASP A 427 -26.62 -23.13 -9.44
C ASP A 427 -25.33 -22.29 -9.46
N THR A 428 -24.76 -22.04 -8.28
CA THR A 428 -23.49 -21.31 -8.13
C THR A 428 -22.32 -22.05 -8.78
N TYR A 429 -22.30 -23.38 -8.72
CA TYR A 429 -21.29 -24.18 -9.43
C TYR A 429 -21.38 -24.00 -10.95
N VAL A 430 -22.59 -24.02 -11.51
CA VAL A 430 -22.81 -23.85 -12.96
C VAL A 430 -22.43 -22.45 -13.42
N GLU A 431 -22.81 -21.40 -12.69
CA GLU A 431 -22.44 -20.01 -12.99
C GLU A 431 -20.92 -19.84 -13.02
N ARG A 432 -20.22 -20.34 -12.00
CA ARG A 432 -18.75 -20.26 -11.90
C ARG A 432 -18.06 -21.02 -13.02
N ARG A 433 -18.58 -22.19 -13.38
CA ARG A 433 -18.08 -22.94 -14.53
C ARG A 433 -18.20 -22.15 -15.84
N GLN A 434 -19.34 -21.48 -16.05
CA GLN A 434 -19.52 -20.63 -17.22
C GLN A 434 -18.55 -19.45 -17.22
N ALA A 435 -18.30 -18.84 -16.06
CA ALA A 435 -17.29 -17.80 -15.89
C ALA A 435 -15.89 -18.31 -16.25
N ALA A 436 -15.47 -19.48 -15.74
CA ALA A 436 -14.17 -20.07 -16.06
C ALA A 436 -14.00 -20.34 -17.57
N HIS A 437 -15.02 -20.88 -18.25
CA HIS A 437 -14.99 -21.04 -19.72
C HIS A 437 -14.97 -19.70 -20.48
N LYS A 438 -15.60 -18.65 -19.94
CA LYS A 438 -15.54 -17.29 -20.50
C LYS A 438 -14.13 -16.71 -20.35
N SER A 439 -13.52 -16.85 -19.18
CA SER A 439 -12.14 -16.43 -18.89
C SER A 439 -11.14 -17.16 -19.77
N GLN A 440 -11.26 -18.49 -19.94
CA GLN A 440 -10.40 -19.26 -20.84
C GLN A 440 -10.47 -18.77 -22.29
N ARG A 441 -11.69 -18.55 -22.82
CA ARG A 441 -11.86 -18.03 -24.18
C ARG A 441 -11.28 -16.62 -24.34
N LYS A 442 -11.50 -15.76 -23.35
CA LYS A 442 -10.93 -14.41 -23.31
C LYS A 442 -9.40 -14.48 -23.33
N PHE A 443 -8.81 -15.31 -22.47
CA PHE A 443 -7.37 -15.56 -22.43
C PHE A 443 -6.83 -16.03 -23.78
N SER A 444 -7.43 -17.02 -24.43
CA SER A 444 -6.95 -17.53 -25.72
C SER A 444 -6.95 -16.44 -26.80
N VAL A 445 -7.98 -15.59 -26.83
CA VAL A 445 -8.07 -14.47 -27.78
C VAL A 445 -7.02 -13.39 -27.47
N GLU A 446 -6.86 -13.03 -26.19
CA GLU A 446 -5.88 -12.02 -25.75
C GLU A 446 -4.45 -12.48 -25.98
N MET A 447 -4.13 -13.76 -25.71
CA MET A 447 -2.83 -14.35 -26.01
C MET A 447 -2.53 -14.40 -27.50
N LEU A 448 -3.49 -14.82 -28.33
CA LEU A 448 -3.32 -14.82 -29.79
C LEU A 448 -3.02 -13.40 -30.30
N ARG A 449 -3.75 -12.40 -29.79
CA ARG A 449 -3.52 -11.00 -30.11
C ARG A 449 -2.12 -10.55 -29.68
N SER A 450 -1.71 -10.87 -28.45
CA SER A 450 -0.36 -10.52 -27.97
C SER A 450 0.74 -11.19 -28.78
N PHE A 451 0.57 -12.46 -29.20
CA PHE A 451 1.52 -13.13 -30.09
C PHE A 451 1.58 -12.49 -31.48
N HIS A 452 0.43 -12.11 -32.06
CA HIS A 452 0.42 -11.40 -33.34
C HIS A 452 1.11 -10.03 -33.21
N THR A 453 0.89 -9.31 -32.11
CA THR A 453 1.57 -8.03 -31.86
C THR A 453 3.08 -8.23 -31.69
N LEU A 454 3.52 -9.23 -30.91
CA LEU A 454 4.92 -9.62 -30.79
C LEU A 454 5.52 -9.91 -32.17
N GLN A 455 4.89 -10.78 -32.96
CA GLN A 455 5.36 -11.12 -34.30
C GLN A 455 5.42 -9.90 -35.24
N SER A 456 4.46 -8.98 -35.16
CA SER A 456 4.44 -7.78 -36.00
C SER A 456 5.53 -6.76 -35.63
N ARG A 457 5.93 -6.72 -34.36
CA ARG A 457 6.93 -5.77 -33.82
C ARG A 457 8.34 -6.35 -33.82
N SER A 458 8.48 -7.65 -33.58
CA SER A 458 9.75 -8.35 -33.69
C SER A 458 9.94 -8.83 -35.12
N ALA A 459 10.95 -8.30 -35.84
CA ALA A 459 11.30 -8.81 -37.17
C ALA A 459 11.59 -10.33 -37.19
N SER A 460 11.92 -10.92 -36.03
CA SER A 460 12.04 -12.36 -35.83
C SER A 460 11.88 -12.75 -34.35
N TRP A 461 11.60 -14.02 -34.07
CA TRP A 461 11.64 -14.58 -32.71
C TRP A 461 13.01 -14.46 -32.04
N SER A 462 14.10 -14.37 -32.81
CA SER A 462 15.43 -14.12 -32.24
C SER A 462 15.46 -12.82 -31.44
N ALA A 463 14.88 -11.75 -32.00
CA ALA A 463 14.83 -10.45 -31.32
C ALA A 463 14.02 -10.50 -30.02
N VAL A 464 12.93 -11.29 -30.00
CA VAL A 464 12.15 -11.53 -28.77
C VAL A 464 13.00 -12.23 -27.71
N PHE A 465 13.76 -13.26 -28.10
CA PHE A 465 14.64 -13.97 -27.16
C PHE A 465 15.80 -13.10 -26.67
N ASP A 466 16.35 -12.23 -27.51
CA ASP A 466 17.39 -11.28 -27.11
C ASP A 466 16.87 -10.31 -26.02
N VAL A 467 15.64 -9.81 -26.17
CA VAL A 467 14.99 -8.96 -25.15
C VAL A 467 14.67 -9.74 -23.88
N ILE A 468 14.22 -11.00 -23.99
CA ILE A 468 14.01 -11.88 -22.83
C ILE A 468 15.35 -12.11 -22.10
N GLU A 469 16.46 -12.28 -22.81
CA GLU A 469 17.78 -12.44 -22.19
C GLU A 469 18.19 -11.17 -21.43
N LYS A 470 17.97 -9.98 -22.00
CA LYS A 470 18.18 -8.69 -21.31
C LYS A 470 17.31 -8.57 -20.05
N PHE A 471 16.04 -8.96 -20.15
CA PHE A 471 15.14 -9.00 -18.99
C PHE A 471 15.61 -9.99 -17.90
N MET A 472 16.09 -11.17 -18.28
CA MET A 472 16.66 -12.13 -17.32
C MET A 472 17.91 -11.61 -16.62
N LYS A 473 18.72 -10.76 -17.28
CA LYS A 473 19.85 -10.08 -16.61
C LYS A 473 19.36 -9.13 -15.52
N CYS A 474 18.19 -8.50 -15.69
CA CYS A 474 17.55 -7.66 -14.67
C CYS A 474 17.04 -8.47 -13.48
N LEU A 475 16.69 -9.74 -13.68
CA LEU A 475 16.35 -10.68 -12.60
C LEU A 475 17.58 -11.14 -11.80
N ASN A 476 18.80 -10.85 -12.26
CA ASN A 476 20.00 -11.27 -11.57
C ASN A 476 20.46 -10.17 -10.60
N THR A 477 20.30 -10.40 -9.30
CA THR A 477 20.86 -9.49 -8.29
C THR A 477 22.36 -9.69 -8.23
N ASN A 478 23.14 -8.67 -8.59
CA ASN A 478 24.57 -8.61 -8.27
C ASN A 478 24.71 -8.56 -6.73
N MET A 479 24.83 -9.74 -6.12
CA MET A 479 25.02 -9.90 -4.68
C MET A 479 26.41 -9.39 -4.30
N ASN A 480 26.52 -8.09 -4.03
CA ASN A 480 27.71 -7.51 -3.43
C ASN A 480 27.74 -7.93 -1.96
N VAL A 481 28.42 -9.04 -1.68
CA VAL A 481 28.64 -9.51 -0.31
C VAL A 481 29.58 -8.52 0.38
N GLN A 482 29.01 -7.53 1.06
CA GLN A 482 29.77 -6.68 1.97
C GLN A 482 30.01 -7.45 3.27
N SER A 483 31.28 -7.79 3.55
CA SER A 483 31.67 -8.47 4.79
C SER A 483 31.61 -7.50 5.97
N TYR A 484 30.42 -7.26 6.50
CA TYR A 484 30.28 -6.55 7.77
C TYR A 484 30.80 -7.43 8.91
N GLY A 485 31.91 -7.03 9.52
CA GLY A 485 32.50 -7.66 10.71
C GLY A 485 31.71 -7.45 12.00
N SER A 486 30.41 -7.14 11.95
CA SER A 486 29.61 -6.87 13.14
C SER A 486 29.08 -8.16 13.78
N LYS A 487 29.10 -8.22 15.12
CA LYS A 487 28.36 -9.24 15.89
C LYS A 487 26.92 -9.28 15.38
N ARG A 488 26.42 -10.45 15.02
CA ARG A 488 25.03 -10.70 14.61
C ARG A 488 24.07 -10.33 15.75
N VAL A 489 23.69 -9.07 15.86
CA VAL A 489 22.66 -8.61 16.79
C VAL A 489 21.40 -8.34 15.99
N CYS A 490 20.36 -9.14 16.23
CA CYS A 490 19.04 -8.87 15.66
C CYS A 490 18.51 -7.57 16.25
N ASN A 491 18.46 -6.53 15.43
CA ASN A 491 17.93 -5.21 15.78
C ASN A 491 16.83 -4.82 14.78
N VAL A 492 16.17 -3.68 15.03
CA VAL A 492 15.09 -3.17 14.19
C VAL A 492 15.53 -3.05 12.71
N ASN A 493 16.73 -2.54 12.45
CA ASN A 493 17.26 -2.40 11.09
C ASN A 493 17.41 -3.76 10.39
N SER A 494 17.82 -4.80 11.13
CA SER A 494 17.92 -6.16 10.61
C SER A 494 16.53 -6.71 10.22
N VAL A 495 15.51 -6.43 11.03
CA VAL A 495 14.12 -6.85 10.74
C VAL A 495 13.57 -6.11 9.51
N LEU A 496 13.80 -4.81 9.41
CA LEU A 496 13.38 -4.00 8.27
C LEU A 496 14.06 -4.45 6.98
N LEU A 497 15.36 -4.74 7.03
CA LEU A 497 16.10 -5.27 5.89
C LEU A 497 15.54 -6.62 5.44
N VAL A 498 15.27 -7.55 6.38
CA VAL A 498 14.66 -8.85 6.05
C VAL A 498 13.29 -8.67 5.39
N GLN A 499 12.46 -7.74 5.88
CA GLN A 499 11.16 -7.44 5.27
C GLN A 499 11.31 -6.88 3.85
N ALA A 500 12.16 -5.86 3.67
CA ALA A 500 12.39 -5.24 2.36
C ALA A 500 12.96 -6.25 1.35
N THR A 501 14.00 -7.00 1.72
CA THR A 501 14.58 -8.04 0.85
C THR A 501 13.58 -9.15 0.55
N SER A 502 12.72 -9.53 1.51
CA SER A 502 11.66 -10.53 1.25
C SER A 502 10.62 -10.04 0.23
N GLN A 503 10.32 -8.75 0.18
CA GLN A 503 9.40 -8.17 -0.83
C GLN A 503 10.05 -8.21 -2.21
N VAL A 504 11.29 -7.73 -2.34
CA VAL A 504 12.02 -7.72 -3.61
C VAL A 504 12.21 -9.14 -4.14
N ALA A 505 12.68 -10.07 -3.29
CA ALA A 505 12.88 -11.46 -3.66
C ALA A 505 11.58 -12.15 -4.12
N ARG A 506 10.44 -11.78 -3.52
CA ARG A 506 9.14 -12.26 -3.96
C ARG A 506 8.80 -11.75 -5.35
N THR A 507 8.90 -10.44 -5.61
CA THR A 507 8.63 -9.88 -6.94
C THR A 507 9.49 -10.54 -8.01
N MET A 508 10.79 -10.75 -7.72
CA MET A 508 11.69 -11.47 -8.61
C MET A 508 11.24 -12.91 -8.87
N PHE A 509 10.84 -13.64 -7.82
CA PHE A 509 10.36 -15.01 -7.94
C PHE A 509 9.08 -15.09 -8.79
N GLU A 510 8.11 -14.22 -8.53
CA GLU A 510 6.84 -14.19 -9.27
C GLU A 510 7.09 -13.90 -10.76
N CYS A 511 7.95 -12.94 -11.09
CA CYS A 511 8.26 -12.63 -12.48
C CYS A 511 9.08 -13.70 -13.19
N ALA A 512 10.03 -14.33 -12.50
CA ALA A 512 10.78 -15.45 -13.04
C ALA A 512 9.85 -16.64 -13.34
N PHE A 513 8.89 -16.89 -12.44
CA PHE A 513 7.88 -17.92 -12.64
C PHE A 513 6.94 -17.60 -13.81
N ASP A 514 6.44 -16.37 -13.91
CA ASP A 514 5.57 -15.96 -15.00
C ASP A 514 6.29 -16.04 -16.37
N LEU A 515 7.58 -15.68 -16.43
CA LEU A 515 8.41 -15.84 -17.62
C LEU A 515 8.59 -17.32 -17.97
N PHE A 516 8.85 -18.16 -16.98
CA PHE A 516 9.00 -19.59 -17.17
C PHE A 516 7.72 -20.25 -17.69
N LEU A 517 6.55 -19.86 -17.16
CA LEU A 517 5.25 -20.31 -17.65
C LEU A 517 5.00 -19.84 -19.08
N PHE A 518 5.33 -18.59 -19.39
CA PHE A 518 5.22 -18.05 -20.75
C PHE A 518 6.05 -18.87 -21.76
N LEU A 519 7.31 -19.14 -21.44
CA LEU A 519 8.18 -19.94 -22.29
C LEU A 519 7.68 -21.39 -22.43
N SER A 520 7.21 -21.98 -21.34
CA SER A 520 6.64 -23.34 -21.34
C SER A 520 5.40 -23.43 -22.23
N TYR A 521 4.50 -22.46 -22.10
CA TYR A 521 3.30 -22.36 -22.94
C TYR A 521 3.66 -22.10 -24.41
N LEU A 522 4.65 -21.25 -24.69
CA LEU A 522 5.12 -20.98 -26.04
C LEU A 522 5.65 -22.24 -26.73
N VAL A 523 6.38 -23.11 -25.99
CA VAL A 523 6.84 -24.40 -26.52
C VAL A 523 5.67 -25.34 -26.81
N GLY A 524 4.67 -25.40 -25.93
CA GLY A 524 3.46 -26.22 -26.13
C GLY A 524 2.65 -25.80 -27.36
N VAL A 525 2.46 -24.49 -27.56
CA VAL A 525 1.70 -23.93 -28.70
C VAL A 525 2.57 -23.79 -29.96
N GLY A 526 3.89 -23.79 -29.86
CA GLY A 526 4.83 -23.64 -30.97
C GLY A 526 4.66 -24.67 -32.09
N GLY A 527 4.07 -25.84 -31.78
CA GLY A 527 3.64 -26.82 -32.78
C GLY A 527 2.53 -26.31 -33.72
N GLN A 528 1.69 -25.38 -33.27
CA GLN A 528 0.60 -24.74 -34.05
C GLN A 528 1.07 -23.46 -34.76
N VAL A 529 2.07 -22.76 -34.20
CA VAL A 529 2.66 -21.56 -34.83
C VAL A 529 3.41 -21.93 -36.12
N ARG A 530 3.95 -23.17 -36.23
CA ARG A 530 4.57 -23.68 -37.47
C ARG A 530 3.61 -23.87 -38.66
N TYR A 531 2.29 -23.88 -38.45
CA TYR A 531 1.31 -24.16 -39.51
C TYR A 531 0.72 -22.91 -40.19
N ASN A 532 1.10 -21.71 -39.75
CA ASN A 532 0.79 -20.45 -40.44
C ASN A 532 2.06 -19.60 -40.71
N PHE A 533 3.19 -20.26 -41.02
CA PHE A 533 4.35 -19.60 -41.63
C PHE A 533 4.29 -19.71 -43.15
#